data_AF-A0A7J9CNH4-F1
#
_entry.id   AF-A0A7J9CNH4-F1
#
_cell.length_a   1.000
_cell.length_b   1.000
_cell.length_c   1.000
_cell.angle_alpha   90.00
_cell.angle_beta   90.00
_cell.angle_gamma   90.00
#
_symmetry.space_group_name_H-M   'P 1'
#
loop_
_entity.id
_entity.type
_entity.pdbx_description
1 polymer ?
#
loop_
_entity_poly.entity_id
_entity_poly.type
_entity_poly.pdbx_seq_one_letter_code
_entity_poly.pdbx_strand_id
1 'polypeptide(L)'
;MVGHISDFGLAKILSGDKPNFSTNESSSVGLRGTIGYAPPEYGMGSELSTNGDVYSYGILLLEMLTGKRPTNERFTEGLSLHNFVKTALPDRVVEIIDPILLQESVRGGIVADITLNENNLGNDIRLQCLIAIFEIGLTCSTESPSERMDMSNVITKLCSIREKFLRPTRLRRGV
;
A
#
# COMPACT_ATOMS: atom_id res chain seq x y z
N MET A 1 -11.86 6.77 -12.25
CA MET A 1 -10.49 6.87 -12.84
C MET A 1 -10.01 5.45 -13.14
N VAL A 2 -9.17 5.25 -14.16
CA VAL A 2 -8.58 3.94 -14.50
C VAL A 2 -7.06 4.11 -14.54
N GLY A 3 -6.34 3.34 -13.72
CA GLY A 3 -4.88 3.31 -13.71
C GLY A 3 -4.32 2.33 -14.74
N HIS A 4 -3.19 2.69 -15.36
CA HIS A 4 -2.45 1.83 -16.29
C HIS A 4 -1.00 1.77 -15.82
N ILE A 5 -0.40 0.58 -15.83
CA ILE A 5 1.03 0.38 -15.51
C ILE A 5 1.84 0.62 -16.79
N SER A 6 2.96 1.32 -16.66
CA SER A 6 3.87 1.64 -17.77
C SER A 6 5.32 1.44 -17.33
N ASP A 7 6.26 1.75 -18.22
CA ASP A 7 7.70 1.65 -17.99
C ASP A 7 8.21 0.23 -17.66
N PHE A 8 8.09 -0.66 -18.65
CA PHE A 8 8.57 -2.04 -18.58
C PHE A 8 10.07 -2.18 -18.91
N GLY A 9 10.86 -1.09 -18.83
CA GLY A 9 12.29 -1.09 -19.19
C GLY A 9 13.16 -2.02 -18.35
N LEU A 10 12.69 -2.37 -17.14
CA LEU A 10 13.34 -3.32 -16.22
C LEU A 10 12.58 -4.66 -16.09
N ALA A 11 11.51 -4.88 -16.85
CA ALA A 11 10.68 -6.07 -16.73
C ALA A 11 11.41 -7.33 -17.21
N LYS A 12 11.20 -8.46 -16.53
CA LYS A 12 11.80 -9.75 -16.85
C LYS A 12 10.75 -10.85 -16.88
N ILE A 13 10.78 -11.70 -17.90
CA ILE A 13 9.94 -12.90 -17.97
C ILE A 13 10.60 -14.01 -17.14
N LEU A 14 9.87 -14.55 -16.17
CA LEU A 14 10.31 -15.69 -15.37
C LEU A 14 9.75 -16.97 -15.99
N SER A 15 10.61 -17.88 -16.43
CA SER A 15 10.20 -19.20 -16.95
C SER A 15 10.04 -20.20 -15.79
N GLY A 16 8.91 -20.90 -15.73
CA GLY A 16 8.58 -21.85 -14.66
C GLY A 16 9.40 -23.15 -14.65
N ASP A 17 10.16 -23.44 -15.71
CA ASP A 17 10.93 -24.67 -15.87
C ASP A 17 12.43 -24.45 -15.59
N LYS A 18 12.79 -24.42 -14.30
CA LYS A 18 13.95 -25.11 -13.68
C LYS A 18 14.37 -24.47 -12.34
N PRO A 19 14.72 -25.28 -11.33
CA PRO A 19 15.51 -24.82 -10.20
C PRO A 19 16.95 -24.62 -10.69
N ASN A 20 17.58 -23.51 -10.33
CA ASN A 20 19.00 -23.23 -10.56
C ASN A 20 19.39 -22.98 -12.04
N PHE A 21 18.93 -21.88 -12.61
CA PHE A 21 19.83 -21.14 -13.50
C PHE A 21 20.49 -20.06 -12.66
N SER A 22 21.78 -20.23 -12.39
CA SER A 22 22.64 -19.13 -11.98
C SER A 22 22.50 -18.03 -13.03
N THR A 23 21.67 -17.01 -12.79
CA THR A 23 21.66 -15.82 -13.64
C THR A 23 22.84 -14.93 -13.29
N ASN A 24 24.05 -15.45 -13.58
CA ASN A 24 25.29 -14.67 -13.62
C ASN A 24 25.35 -13.73 -14.86
N GLU A 25 24.28 -13.64 -15.65
CA GLU A 25 24.20 -12.82 -16.86
C GLU A 25 23.34 -11.57 -16.63
N SER A 26 23.68 -10.80 -15.60
CA SER A 26 23.55 -9.33 -15.64
C SER A 26 24.39 -8.75 -14.50
N SER A 27 25.67 -8.61 -14.80
CA SER A 27 26.71 -7.97 -13.99
C SER A 27 26.54 -6.44 -13.92
N SER A 28 25.35 -5.96 -13.57
CA SER A 28 25.28 -4.68 -12.87
C SER A 28 25.13 -4.98 -11.38
N VAL A 29 26.25 -4.82 -10.67
CA VAL A 29 26.30 -4.61 -9.21
C VAL A 29 25.72 -3.22 -8.91
N GLY A 30 24.58 -2.90 -9.52
CA GLY A 30 23.87 -1.65 -9.44
C GLY A 30 22.54 -1.88 -8.75
N LEU A 31 22.10 -0.90 -7.97
CA LEU A 31 20.79 -0.90 -7.33
C LEU A 31 19.69 -1.26 -8.35
N ARG A 32 19.05 -2.41 -8.19
CA ARG A 32 17.93 -2.84 -9.03
C ARG A 32 16.63 -2.23 -8.48
N GLY A 33 16.01 -1.35 -9.26
CA GLY A 33 14.75 -0.69 -8.92
C GLY A 33 14.94 0.77 -8.47
N THR A 34 13.82 1.40 -8.13
CA THR A 34 13.77 2.80 -7.71
C THR A 34 13.96 2.93 -6.20
N ILE A 35 14.84 3.83 -5.76
CA ILE A 35 15.07 4.11 -4.34
C ILE A 35 13.75 4.40 -3.63
N GLY A 36 13.52 3.75 -2.48
CA GLY A 36 12.30 3.85 -1.70
C GLY A 36 11.22 2.83 -2.08
N TYR A 37 11.21 2.31 -3.31
CA TYR A 37 10.26 1.29 -3.76
C TYR A 37 10.91 -0.08 -3.92
N ALA A 38 12.22 -0.13 -4.19
CA ALA A 38 12.96 -1.37 -4.34
C ALA A 38 12.96 -2.15 -3.01
N PRO A 39 12.65 -3.46 -3.04
CA PRO A 39 12.67 -4.28 -1.84
C PRO A 39 14.10 -4.46 -1.32
N PRO A 40 14.30 -4.59 0.00
CA PRO A 40 15.63 -4.58 0.62
C PRO A 40 16.54 -5.70 0.10
N GLU A 41 15.98 -6.87 -0.21
CA GLU A 41 16.73 -8.02 -0.71
C GLU A 41 17.37 -7.78 -2.09
N TYR A 42 16.89 -6.83 -2.89
CA TYR A 42 17.50 -6.46 -4.17
C TYR A 42 18.82 -5.70 -3.98
N GLY A 43 18.95 -4.93 -2.89
CA GLY A 43 20.22 -4.34 -2.47
C GLY A 43 21.23 -5.37 -1.98
N MET A 44 20.76 -6.57 -1.61
CA MET A 44 21.59 -7.69 -1.16
C MET A 44 21.95 -8.68 -2.29
N GLY A 45 21.59 -8.35 -3.55
CA GLY A 45 21.90 -9.17 -4.72
C GLY A 45 20.88 -10.26 -5.04
N SER A 46 19.67 -10.22 -4.45
CA SER A 46 18.62 -11.20 -4.78
C SER A 46 18.13 -11.05 -6.22
N GLU A 47 17.60 -12.15 -6.76
CA GLU A 47 17.00 -12.15 -8.10
C GLU A 47 15.64 -11.43 -8.12
N LEU A 48 15.29 -10.91 -9.31
CA LEU A 48 13.98 -10.31 -9.55
C LEU A 48 12.88 -11.37 -9.37
N SER A 49 11.78 -10.99 -8.73
CA SER A 49 10.71 -11.89 -8.34
C SER A 49 9.38 -11.15 -8.24
N THR A 50 8.28 -11.88 -8.37
CA THR A 50 6.92 -11.34 -8.18
C THR A 50 6.73 -10.76 -6.77
N ASN A 51 7.43 -11.30 -5.76
CA ASN A 51 7.41 -10.76 -4.40
C ASN A 51 8.06 -9.37 -4.29
N GLY A 52 9.01 -9.04 -5.17
CA GLY A 52 9.55 -7.69 -5.26
C GLY A 52 8.57 -6.69 -5.88
N ASP A 53 7.78 -7.13 -6.86
CA ASP A 53 6.67 -6.33 -7.41
C ASP A 53 5.60 -6.06 -6.34
N VAL A 54 5.27 -7.08 -5.52
CA VAL A 54 4.35 -6.94 -4.37
C VAL A 54 4.87 -5.92 -3.37
N TYR A 55 6.16 -5.94 -3.03
CA TYR A 55 6.75 -4.95 -2.13
C TYR A 55 6.61 -3.53 -2.68
N SER A 56 7.01 -3.35 -3.95
CA SER A 56 6.94 -2.05 -4.63
C SER A 56 5.49 -1.52 -4.68
N TYR A 57 4.53 -2.41 -4.94
CA TYR A 57 3.10 -2.12 -4.87
C TYR A 57 2.67 -1.69 -3.47
N GLY A 58 3.14 -2.38 -2.43
CA GLY A 58 2.88 -2.03 -1.04
C GLY A 58 3.32 -0.61 -0.71
N ILE A 59 4.55 -0.24 -1.06
CA ILE A 59 5.06 1.13 -0.87
C ILE A 59 4.22 2.15 -1.63
N LEU A 60 3.90 1.89 -2.91
CA LEU A 60 3.07 2.78 -3.72
C LEU A 60 1.69 2.99 -3.08
N LEU A 61 1.07 1.94 -2.54
CA LEU A 61 -0.21 2.03 -1.85
C LEU A 61 -0.13 2.90 -0.59
N LEU A 62 0.94 2.74 0.20
CA LEU A 62 1.18 3.58 1.38
C LEU A 62 1.42 5.04 1.00
N GLU A 63 2.16 5.30 -0.07
CA GLU A 63 2.39 6.66 -0.58
C GLU A 63 1.08 7.33 -1.01
N MET A 64 0.25 6.62 -1.79
CA MET A 64 -1.03 7.15 -2.26
C MET A 64 -1.97 7.54 -1.11
N LEU A 65 -1.98 6.77 -0.02
CA LEU A 65 -2.86 7.03 1.12
C LEU A 65 -2.33 8.11 2.07
N THR A 66 -1.02 8.27 2.17
CA THR A 66 -0.40 9.24 3.10
C THR A 66 -0.03 10.57 2.44
N GLY A 67 0.02 10.61 1.11
CA GLY A 67 0.56 11.72 0.33
C GLY A 67 2.08 11.92 0.53
N LYS A 68 2.78 10.94 1.11
CA LYS A 68 4.20 11.06 1.49
C LYS A 68 5.07 10.18 0.62
N ARG A 69 6.04 10.80 -0.05
CA ARG A 69 7.06 10.10 -0.84
C ARG A 69 7.88 9.16 0.06
N PRO A 70 8.20 7.93 -0.38
CA PRO A 70 9.04 7.02 0.40
C PRO A 70 10.47 7.54 0.61
N THR A 71 10.91 8.51 -0.19
CA THR A 71 12.21 9.18 -0.11
C THR A 71 12.17 10.53 0.61
N ASN A 72 11.10 10.83 1.35
CA ASN A 72 11.02 12.04 2.15
C ASN A 72 12.18 12.10 3.15
N GLU A 73 12.75 13.29 3.38
CA GLU A 73 13.87 13.51 4.31
C GLU A 73 13.56 13.07 5.75
N ARG A 74 12.29 12.95 6.13
CA ARG A 74 11.87 12.41 7.43
C ARG A 74 12.05 10.89 7.56
N PHE A 75 12.27 10.18 6.45
CA PHE A 75 12.46 8.73 6.39
C PHE A 75 13.95 8.37 6.23
N THR A 76 14.80 9.03 7.00
CA THR A 76 16.23 8.73 7.09
C THR A 76 16.54 7.85 8.30
N GLU A 77 17.75 7.29 8.36
CA GLU A 77 18.29 6.60 9.55
C GLU A 77 17.44 5.42 10.05
N GLY A 78 16.89 4.61 9.13
CA GLY A 78 16.10 3.42 9.46
C GLY A 78 14.61 3.69 9.69
N LEU A 79 14.18 4.95 9.62
CA LEU A 79 12.78 5.28 9.44
C LEU A 79 12.38 5.06 7.98
N SER A 80 11.23 4.44 7.76
CA SER A 80 10.69 4.16 6.43
C SER A 80 9.21 4.53 6.40
N LEU A 81 8.65 4.74 5.20
CA LEU A 81 7.22 4.95 5.05
C LEU A 81 6.40 3.79 5.65
N HIS A 82 6.89 2.54 5.48
CA HIS A 82 6.31 1.36 6.12
C HIS A 82 6.26 1.51 7.65
N ASN A 83 7.40 1.82 8.30
CA ASN A 83 7.48 1.95 9.76
C ASN A 83 6.66 3.14 10.28
N PHE A 84 6.63 4.25 9.54
CA PHE A 84 5.79 5.40 9.84
C PHE A 84 4.30 5.02 9.88
N VAL A 85 3.81 4.29 8.88
CA VAL A 85 2.42 3.83 8.85
C VAL A 85 2.17 2.78 9.94
N LYS A 86 3.07 1.80 10.10
CA LYS A 86 2.95 0.72 11.08
C LYS A 86 2.83 1.24 12.52
N THR A 87 3.55 2.31 12.85
CA THR A 87 3.52 2.92 14.20
C THR A 87 2.33 3.83 14.45
N ALA A 88 1.58 4.19 13.41
CA ALA A 88 0.36 4.98 13.53
C ALA A 88 -0.90 4.13 13.62
N LEU A 89 -0.92 2.93 13.03
CA LEU A 89 -2.12 2.11 12.99
C LEU A 89 -2.38 1.32 14.29
N PRO A 90 -3.66 1.06 14.63
CA PRO A 90 -4.86 1.67 14.03
C PRO A 90 -5.19 3.04 14.62
N ASP A 91 -4.64 3.38 15.79
CA ASP A 91 -5.16 4.44 16.67
C ASP A 91 -4.96 5.86 16.13
N ARG A 92 -3.90 6.10 15.36
CA ARG A 92 -3.51 7.42 14.83
C ARG A 92 -3.62 7.50 13.31
N VAL A 93 -4.49 6.68 12.72
CA VAL A 93 -4.66 6.63 11.25
C VAL A 93 -5.05 7.99 10.66
N VAL A 94 -5.83 8.80 11.39
CA VAL A 94 -6.27 10.14 10.95
C VAL A 94 -5.08 11.11 10.78
N GLU A 95 -4.03 10.95 11.58
CA GLU A 95 -2.84 11.82 11.54
C GLU A 95 -1.96 11.55 10.31
N ILE A 96 -2.05 10.37 9.72
CA ILE A 96 -1.16 9.93 8.64
C ILE A 96 -1.78 9.98 7.25
N ILE A 97 -3.12 9.94 7.15
CA ILE A 97 -3.87 10.00 5.90
C ILE A 97 -3.63 11.36 5.21
N ASP A 98 -3.54 11.32 3.88
CA ASP A 98 -3.53 12.54 3.06
C ASP A 98 -4.83 13.34 3.32
N PRO A 99 -4.75 14.61 3.76
CA PRO A 99 -5.92 15.45 4.00
C PRO A 99 -6.90 15.53 2.82
N ILE A 100 -6.43 15.38 1.57
CA ILE A 100 -7.28 15.37 0.38
C ILE A 100 -8.26 14.18 0.42
N LEU A 101 -7.83 13.01 0.90
CA LEU A 101 -8.66 11.83 1.05
C LEU A 101 -9.71 11.97 2.16
N LEU A 102 -9.49 12.87 3.11
CA LEU A 102 -10.46 13.25 4.14
C LEU A 102 -11.47 14.30 3.65
N GLN A 103 -11.09 15.13 2.66
CA GLN A 103 -11.87 16.28 2.20
C GLN A 103 -12.91 15.96 1.10
N GLU A 104 -12.91 14.76 0.52
CA GLU A 104 -13.72 14.43 -0.68
C GLU A 104 -15.23 14.19 -0.45
N SER A 105 -15.86 14.79 0.57
CA SER A 105 -17.34 14.88 0.67
C SER A 105 -17.93 16.19 0.14
N VAL A 106 -17.13 17.10 -0.44
CA VAL A 106 -17.65 18.36 -1.01
C VAL A 106 -18.28 18.11 -2.38
N ARG A 107 -19.47 17.50 -2.39
CA ARG A 107 -20.46 17.67 -3.47
C ARG A 107 -21.79 18.11 -2.85
N GLY A 108 -21.83 19.35 -2.37
CA GLY A 108 -23.03 19.90 -1.74
C GLY A 108 -22.91 21.23 -0.99
N GLY A 109 -21.79 21.96 -1.08
CA GLY A 109 -21.73 23.36 -0.61
C GLY A 109 -21.78 23.60 0.90
N ILE A 110 -21.67 22.55 1.73
CA ILE A 110 -21.36 22.69 3.15
C ILE A 110 -19.96 22.12 3.32
N VAL A 111 -19.03 22.95 3.78
CA VAL A 111 -17.77 22.49 4.37
C VAL A 111 -18.17 21.75 5.64
N ALA A 112 -18.55 20.49 5.51
CA ALA A 112 -18.43 19.58 6.61
C ALA A 112 -16.93 19.37 6.73
N ASP A 113 -16.29 20.22 7.53
CA ASP A 113 -15.16 19.78 8.32
C ASP A 113 -15.55 18.38 8.80
N ILE A 114 -14.66 17.38 8.71
CA ILE A 114 -14.89 16.21 9.53
C ILE A 114 -14.78 16.78 10.95
N THR A 115 -15.89 17.24 11.53
CA THR A 115 -16.04 17.30 12.98
C THR A 115 -15.90 15.86 13.39
N LEU A 116 -14.65 15.47 13.61
CA LEU A 116 -14.22 14.25 14.27
C LEU A 116 -14.86 14.37 15.65
N ASN A 117 -16.13 14.01 15.74
CA ASN A 117 -16.75 13.77 17.02
C ASN A 117 -16.06 12.51 17.51
N GLU A 118 -15.04 12.68 18.35
CA GLU A 118 -14.15 11.62 18.87
C GLU A 118 -14.93 10.37 19.31
N ASN A 119 -16.18 10.58 19.73
CA ASN A 119 -17.12 9.56 20.17
C ASN A 119 -17.59 8.55 19.09
N ASN A 120 -17.38 8.78 17.78
CA ASN A 120 -17.85 7.88 16.71
C ASN A 120 -16.76 7.43 15.71
N LEU A 121 -15.50 7.79 15.94
CA LEU A 121 -14.39 7.54 15.00
C LEU A 121 -14.19 6.04 14.69
N GLY A 122 -14.35 5.18 15.71
CA GLY A 122 -14.20 3.72 15.55
C GLY A 122 -15.27 3.06 14.66
N ASN A 123 -16.41 3.72 14.43
CA ASN A 123 -17.51 3.21 13.62
C ASN A 123 -17.55 3.82 12.20
N ASP A 124 -16.63 4.73 11.87
CA ASP A 124 -16.60 5.32 10.54
C ASP A 124 -16.18 4.27 9.50
N ILE A 125 -17.11 3.91 8.63
CA ILE A 125 -16.92 2.92 7.57
C ILE A 125 -15.77 3.29 6.63
N ARG A 126 -15.57 4.59 6.36
CA ARG A 126 -14.50 5.08 5.50
C ARG A 126 -13.16 4.89 6.19
N LEU A 127 -13.08 5.26 7.48
CA LEU A 127 -11.84 5.09 8.24
C LEU A 127 -11.47 3.62 8.38
N GLN A 128 -12.44 2.75 8.65
CA GLN A 128 -12.22 1.30 8.67
C GLN A 128 -11.73 0.77 7.31
N CYS A 129 -12.27 1.27 6.19
CA CYS A 129 -11.77 0.92 4.87
C CYS A 129 -10.33 1.40 4.66
N LEU A 130 -10.00 2.63 5.06
CA LEU A 130 -8.64 3.17 4.95
C LEU A 130 -7.64 2.37 5.80
N ILE A 131 -7.99 2.04 7.04
CA ILE A 131 -7.18 1.16 7.90
C ILE A 131 -6.93 -0.18 7.20
N ALA A 132 -7.97 -0.81 6.65
CA ALA A 132 -7.82 -2.08 5.95
C ALA A 132 -6.94 -1.99 4.69
N ILE A 133 -6.96 -0.86 3.96
CA ILE A 133 -6.07 -0.65 2.80
C ILE A 133 -4.63 -0.41 3.27
N PHE A 134 -4.41 0.32 4.36
CA PHE A 134 -3.09 0.46 4.97
C PHE A 134 -2.52 -0.89 5.41
N GLU A 135 -3.33 -1.75 6.03
CA GLU A 135 -2.92 -3.11 6.42
C GLU A 135 -2.51 -3.95 5.20
N ILE A 136 -3.19 -3.80 4.06
CA ILE A 136 -2.76 -4.42 2.79
C ILE A 136 -1.39 -3.88 2.39
N GLY A 137 -1.21 -2.56 2.39
CA GLY A 137 0.07 -1.93 2.05
C GLY A 137 1.22 -2.38 2.95
N LEU A 138 0.99 -2.49 4.27
CA LEU A 138 1.96 -3.00 5.24
C LEU A 138 2.29 -4.47 4.99
N THR A 139 1.28 -5.31 4.76
CA THR A 139 1.51 -6.76 4.50
C THR A 139 2.21 -6.98 3.15
N CYS A 140 2.00 -6.12 2.16
CA CYS A 140 2.72 -6.22 0.88
C CYS A 140 4.18 -5.76 0.99
N SER A 141 4.46 -4.77 1.84
CA SER A 141 5.79 -4.16 2.01
C SER A 141 6.58 -4.68 3.21
N THR A 142 6.27 -5.87 3.71
CA THR A 142 7.09 -6.56 4.72
C THR A 142 8.48 -6.88 4.17
N GLU A 143 9.50 -6.82 5.03
CA GLU A 143 10.88 -7.06 4.62
C GLU A 143 11.07 -8.49 4.10
N SER A 144 10.48 -9.49 4.77
CA SER A 144 10.58 -10.89 4.37
C SER A 144 9.70 -11.19 3.15
N PRO A 145 10.26 -11.64 2.00
CA PRO A 145 9.46 -11.94 0.80
C PRO A 145 8.40 -13.02 1.01
N SER A 146 8.64 -13.99 1.90
CA SER A 146 7.69 -15.09 2.17
C SER A 146 6.49 -14.68 3.01
N GLU A 147 6.57 -13.54 3.71
CA GLU A 147 5.48 -12.99 4.52
C GLU A 147 4.60 -12.02 3.73
N ARG A 148 5.00 -11.68 2.50
CA ARG A 148 4.26 -10.75 1.65
C ARG A 148 2.99 -11.40 1.12
N MET A 149 1.94 -10.60 1.04
CA MET A 149 0.66 -11.04 0.48
C MET A 149 0.76 -11.23 -1.04
N ASP A 150 0.30 -12.37 -1.56
CA ASP A 150 0.19 -12.56 -3.00
C ASP A 150 -0.82 -11.58 -3.65
N MET A 151 -0.56 -11.17 -4.89
CA MET A 151 -1.41 -10.21 -5.61
C MET A 151 -2.86 -10.68 -5.78
N SER A 152 -3.13 -11.99 -5.87
CA SER A 152 -4.50 -12.51 -5.91
C SER A 152 -5.26 -12.24 -4.59
N ASN A 153 -4.57 -12.35 -3.46
CA ASN A 153 -5.12 -12.03 -2.14
C ASN A 153 -5.31 -10.52 -1.96
N VAL A 154 -4.39 -9.70 -2.48
CA VAL A 154 -4.52 -8.24 -2.53
C VAL A 154 -5.81 -7.85 -3.26
N ILE A 155 -6.02 -8.36 -4.48
CA ILE A 155 -7.22 -8.08 -5.29
C ILE A 155 -8.48 -8.52 -4.54
N THR A 156 -8.46 -9.70 -3.93
CA THR A 156 -9.60 -10.24 -3.18
C THR A 156 -9.99 -9.31 -2.03
N LYS A 157 -9.02 -8.90 -1.21
CA LYS A 157 -9.26 -7.99 -0.08
C LYS A 157 -9.71 -6.60 -0.53
N LEU A 158 -9.10 -6.03 -1.58
CA LEU A 158 -9.52 -4.73 -2.13
C LEU A 158 -10.94 -4.79 -2.68
N CYS A 159 -11.33 -5.87 -3.36
CA CYS A 159 -12.70 -6.06 -3.80
C CYS A 159 -13.67 -6.10 -2.60
N SER A 160 -13.33 -6.81 -1.52
CA SER A 160 -14.15 -6.84 -0.30
C SER A 160 -14.28 -5.46 0.35
N ILE A 161 -13.19 -4.70 0.43
CA ILE A 161 -13.19 -3.33 0.97
C ILE A 161 -14.07 -2.41 0.09
N ARG A 162 -13.95 -2.53 -1.23
CA ARG A 162 -14.78 -1.76 -2.18
C ARG A 162 -16.27 -2.05 -1.99
N GLU A 163 -16.66 -3.33 -1.88
CA GLU A 163 -18.07 -3.67 -1.66
C GLU A 163 -18.57 -3.14 -0.31
N LYS A 164 -17.76 -3.22 0.76
CA LYS A 164 -18.09 -2.66 2.08
C LYS A 164 -18.28 -1.13 2.02
N PHE A 165 -17.43 -0.44 1.25
CA PHE A 165 -17.49 1.01 1.09
C PHE A 165 -18.68 1.47 0.24
N LEU A 166 -19.01 0.75 -0.84
CA LEU A 166 -20.11 1.12 -1.75
C LEU A 166 -21.49 0.66 -1.27
N ARG A 167 -21.56 -0.38 -0.44
CA ARG A 167 -22.80 -0.90 0.14
C ARG A 167 -22.73 -0.85 1.68
N PRO A 168 -22.60 0.34 2.30
CA PRO A 168 -22.72 0.44 3.74
C PRO A 168 -24.12 -0.07 4.09
N THR A 169 -24.17 -1.15 4.86
CA THR A 169 -25.38 -1.93 5.17
C THR A 169 -26.54 -1.00 5.49
N ARG A 170 -27.60 -1.02 4.66
CA ARG A 170 -28.91 -0.45 5.00
C ARG A 170 -29.55 -1.30 6.10
N LEU A 171 -29.04 -1.21 7.32
CA LEU A 171 -29.72 -1.76 8.49
C LEU A 171 -30.67 -0.70 9.05
N ARG A 172 -31.95 -0.82 8.66
CA ARG A 172 -33.17 -0.76 9.52
C ARG A 172 -34.40 -0.35 8.71
N ARG A 173 -35.39 -1.23 8.67
CA ARG A 173 -36.67 -0.99 9.37
C ARG A 173 -37.30 -2.34 9.65
N GLY A 174 -37.46 -2.63 10.93
CA GLY A 174 -38.31 -3.73 11.36
C GLY A 174 -39.75 -3.49 10.91
N VAL A 175 -40.45 -4.60 10.74
CA VAL A 175 -41.87 -4.71 11.01
C VAL A 175 -42.00 -5.84 12.03
#